data_AF-A0A2W4UMN1-F1
#
_entry.id   AF-A0A2W4UMN1-F1
#
_cell.length_a   1.000
_cell.length_b   1.000
_cell.length_c   1.000
_cell.angle_alpha   90.00
_cell.angle_beta   90.00
_cell.angle_gamma   90.00
#
_symmetry.space_group_name_H-M   'P 1'
#
loop_
_entity.id
_entity.type
_entity.pdbx_description
1 polymer ?
#
loop_
_entity_poly.entity_id
_entity_poly.type
_entity_poly.pdbx_seq_one_letter_code
_entity_poly.pdbx_strand_id
1 'polypeptide(L)'
;MTAHHLCERVIDSADYLERQGMTVQQLRSMHHPMTRLETYSATYRYFGIIKDLKRLNADYAHRLIFVAGQHRLGLGGLSTLIEKALVRWPIAPST
;
A
#
# COMPACT_ATOMS: atom_id res chain seq x y z
N MET A 1 -8.25 -15.72 3.99
CA MET A 1 -7.19 -14.88 4.59
C MET A 1 -7.83 -14.10 5.72
N THR A 2 -7.31 -14.20 6.94
CA THR A 2 -7.84 -13.46 8.10
C THR A 2 -7.38 -12.01 8.05
N ALA A 3 -8.10 -11.11 8.72
CA ALA A 3 -7.73 -9.69 8.86
C ALA A 3 -6.32 -9.50 9.42
N HIS A 4 -5.93 -10.37 10.35
CA HIS A 4 -4.61 -10.35 10.99
C HIS A 4 -3.47 -10.60 9.98
N HIS A 5 -3.59 -11.66 9.17
CA HIS A 5 -2.61 -11.97 8.13
C HIS A 5 -2.51 -10.87 7.07
N LEU A 6 -3.61 -10.17 6.75
CA LEU A 6 -3.54 -9.06 5.80
C LEU A 6 -2.69 -7.92 6.37
N CYS A 7 -2.94 -7.54 7.62
CA CYS A 7 -2.20 -6.47 8.28
C CYS A 7 -0.69 -6.74 8.34
N GLU A 8 -0.28 -7.94 8.76
CA GLU A 8 1.13 -8.33 8.80
C GLU A 8 1.80 -8.27 7.42
N ARG A 9 1.11 -8.74 6.39
CA ARG A 9 1.61 -8.67 5.00
C ARG A 9 1.75 -7.23 4.52
N VAL A 10 0.87 -6.33 4.93
CA VAL A 10 1.00 -4.90 4.59
C VAL A 10 2.25 -4.31 5.24
N ILE A 11 2.51 -4.62 6.51
CA ILE A 11 3.71 -4.13 7.22
C ILE A 11 4.98 -4.61 6.53
N ASP A 12 5.10 -5.91 6.24
CA ASP A 12 6.27 -6.46 5.51
C ASP A 12 6.41 -5.90 4.09
N SER A 13 5.28 -5.63 3.43
CA SER A 13 5.29 -4.99 2.10
C SER A 13 5.76 -3.54 2.19
N ALA A 14 5.30 -2.78 3.18
CA ALA A 14 5.67 -1.38 3.39
C ALA A 14 7.14 -1.23 3.76
N ASP A 15 7.66 -2.04 4.71
CA ASP A 15 9.09 -2.05 5.09
C ASP A 15 9.97 -2.38 3.89
N TYR A 16 9.60 -3.39 3.10
CA TYR A 16 10.33 -3.70 1.88
C TYR A 16 10.35 -2.53 0.90
N LEU A 17 9.20 -1.92 0.61
CA LEU A 17 9.11 -0.83 -0.36
C LEU A 17 9.91 0.40 0.10
N GLU A 18 9.90 0.71 1.40
CA GLU A 18 10.72 1.76 2.00
C GLU A 18 12.22 1.49 1.77
N ARG A 19 12.68 0.26 2.04
CA ARG A 19 14.08 -0.16 1.81
C ARG A 19 14.48 -0.16 0.35
N GLN A 20 13.54 -0.39 -0.57
CA GLN A 20 13.78 -0.29 -2.02
C GLN A 20 13.73 1.14 -2.56
N GLY A 21 13.58 2.14 -1.69
CA GLY A 21 13.59 3.55 -2.07
C GLY A 21 12.28 4.05 -2.67
N MET A 22 11.15 3.36 -2.41
CA MET A 22 9.85 3.94 -2.72
C MET A 22 9.69 5.25 -1.95
N THR A 23 9.39 6.32 -2.67
CA THR A 23 9.23 7.64 -2.08
C THR A 23 7.90 7.76 -1.34
N VAL A 24 7.83 8.66 -0.36
CA VAL A 24 6.57 9.01 0.30
C VAL A 24 5.53 9.55 -0.71
N GLN A 25 5.97 10.21 -1.79
CA GLN A 25 5.07 10.66 -2.85
C GLN A 25 4.43 9.47 -3.59
N GLN A 26 5.22 8.44 -3.91
CA GLN A 26 4.71 7.20 -4.50
C GLN A 26 3.76 6.46 -3.53
N LEU A 27 4.11 6.38 -2.25
CA LEU A 27 3.24 5.82 -1.21
C LEU A 27 1.87 6.54 -1.17
N ARG A 28 1.89 7.87 -1.13
CA ARG A 28 0.68 8.73 -1.13
C ARG A 28 -0.16 8.54 -2.39
N SER A 29 0.47 8.35 -3.55
CA SER A 29 -0.25 8.14 -4.81
C SER A 29 -1.12 6.90 -4.81
N MET A 30 -0.86 5.95 -3.90
CA MET A 30 -1.66 4.73 -3.73
C MET A 30 -2.71 4.83 -2.61
N HIS A 31 -2.69 5.86 -1.77
CA HIS A 31 -3.58 5.99 -0.60
C HIS A 31 -4.92 6.66 -0.96
N HIS A 32 -6.02 6.27 -0.27
CA HIS A 32 -7.33 6.92 -0.40
C HIS A 32 -7.80 7.60 0.90
N PRO A 33 -8.39 8.81 0.85
CA PRO A 33 -8.25 9.75 -0.26
C PRO A 33 -6.75 10.08 -0.46
N MET A 34 -6.39 10.76 -1.54
CA MET A 34 -5.02 11.29 -1.67
C MET A 34 -4.79 12.32 -0.56
N THR A 35 -4.43 11.85 0.62
CA THR A 35 -4.09 12.71 1.73
C THR A 35 -2.64 13.10 1.59
N ARG A 36 -2.33 14.34 1.93
CA ARG A 36 -0.93 14.79 2.08
C ARG A 36 -0.28 14.20 3.34
N LEU A 37 -1.02 13.43 4.14
CA LEU A 37 -0.61 12.98 5.47
C LEU A 37 -0.07 11.55 5.47
N GLU A 38 -0.26 10.78 4.40
CA GLU A 38 0.25 9.41 4.37
C GLU A 38 1.78 9.39 4.44
N THR A 39 2.29 8.54 5.32
CA THR A 39 3.70 8.28 5.61
C THR A 39 3.86 6.82 6.00
N TYR A 40 5.06 6.25 5.89
CA TYR A 40 5.32 4.89 6.37
C TYR A 40 4.95 4.72 7.85
N SER A 41 5.23 5.71 8.69
CA SER A 41 4.81 5.68 10.10
C SER A 41 3.28 5.63 10.27
N ALA A 42 2.51 6.32 9.43
CA ALA A 42 1.05 6.24 9.43
C ALA A 42 0.57 4.85 8.98
N THR A 43 1.16 4.31 7.91
CA THR A 43 0.89 2.94 7.44
C THR A 43 1.17 1.92 8.55
N TYR A 44 2.34 2.00 9.21
CA TYR A 44 2.72 1.10 10.29
C TYR A 44 1.79 1.20 11.50
N ARG A 45 1.43 2.43 11.90
CA ARG A 45 0.48 2.64 12.99
C ARG A 45 -0.89 2.05 12.67
N TYR A 46 -1.39 2.26 11.45
CA TYR A 46 -2.71 1.79 11.07
C TYR A 46 -2.79 0.26 11.02
N PHE A 47 -1.90 -0.38 10.24
CA PHE A 47 -1.94 -1.83 10.06
C PHE A 47 -1.28 -2.60 11.20
N GLY A 48 -0.39 -1.98 11.97
CA GLY A 48 0.25 -2.60 13.13
C GLY A 48 -0.60 -2.55 14.40
N ILE A 49 -1.33 -1.45 14.61
CA ILE A 49 -2.03 -1.18 15.89
C ILE A 49 -3.55 -1.14 15.70
N ILE A 50 -4.05 -0.32 14.78
CA ILE A 50 -5.50 -0.06 14.65
C ILE A 50 -6.21 -1.28 14.05
N LYS A 51 -5.68 -1.84 12.96
CA LYS A 51 -6.18 -3.06 12.28
C LYS A 51 -7.66 -3.00 11.85
N ASP A 52 -8.22 -1.81 11.65
CA ASP A 52 -9.61 -1.62 11.17
C ASP A 52 -9.67 -1.71 9.63
N LEU A 53 -9.96 -2.90 9.08
CA LEU A 53 -9.95 -3.14 7.63
C LEU A 53 -11.25 -2.71 6.93
N LYS A 54 -11.57 -1.41 6.98
CA LYS A 54 -12.59 -0.81 6.11
C LYS A 54 -12.19 -0.96 4.64
N ARG A 55 -13.18 -1.06 3.76
CA ARG A 55 -13.01 -1.35 2.31
C ARG A 55 -11.90 -0.54 1.64
N LEU A 56 -11.84 0.76 1.88
CA LEU A 56 -10.85 1.66 1.27
C LEU A 56 -9.41 1.36 1.73
N ASN A 57 -9.25 0.97 3.00
CA ASN A 57 -7.96 0.56 3.57
C ASN A 57 -7.57 -0.85 3.12
N ALA A 58 -8.55 -1.71 2.80
CA ALA A 58 -8.29 -3.00 2.17
C ALA A 58 -7.76 -2.84 0.73
N ASP A 59 -8.30 -1.91 -0.06
CA ASP A 59 -7.78 -1.62 -1.40
C ASP A 59 -6.37 -1.04 -1.34
N TYR A 60 -6.11 -0.13 -0.41
CA TYR A 60 -4.75 0.39 -0.17
C TYR A 60 -3.77 -0.74 0.22
N ALA A 61 -4.18 -1.61 1.15
CA ALA A 61 -3.40 -2.80 1.54
C ALA A 61 -3.07 -3.69 0.34
N HIS A 62 -4.05 -3.97 -0.52
CA HIS A 62 -3.84 -4.78 -1.72
C HIS A 62 -2.86 -4.15 -2.71
N ARG A 63 -2.91 -2.82 -2.89
CA ARG A 63 -1.93 -2.11 -3.74
C ARG A 63 -0.51 -2.29 -3.21
N LEU A 64 -0.27 -2.07 -1.91
CA LEU A 64 1.05 -2.24 -1.29
C LEU A 64 1.58 -3.67 -1.45
N ILE A 65 0.75 -4.66 -1.11
CA ILE A 65 1.11 -6.07 -1.23
C ILE A 65 1.42 -6.45 -2.67
N PHE A 66 0.62 -5.95 -3.62
CA PHE A 66 0.84 -6.22 -5.04
C PHE A 66 2.16 -5.63 -5.52
N VAL A 67 2.42 -4.34 -5.26
CA VAL A 67 3.64 -3.67 -5.72
C VAL A 67 4.87 -4.34 -5.12
N ALA A 68 4.87 -4.62 -3.81
CA ALA A 68 5.97 -5.32 -3.15
C ALA A 68 6.19 -6.72 -3.74
N GLY A 69 5.12 -7.52 -3.91
CA GLY A 69 5.22 -8.86 -4.46
C GLY A 69 5.77 -8.89 -5.89
N GLN A 70 5.27 -8.01 -6.76
CA GLN A 70 5.75 -7.93 -8.15
C GLN A 70 7.18 -7.41 -8.25
N HIS A 71 7.55 -6.43 -7.42
CA HIS A 71 8.91 -5.89 -7.39
C HIS A 71 9.91 -6.94 -6.86
N ARG A 72 9.55 -7.72 -5.83
CA ARG A 72 10.38 -8.84 -5.33
C ARG A 72 10.63 -9.91 -6.40
N LEU A 73 9.69 -10.11 -7.32
CA LEU A 73 9.81 -11.02 -8.45
C LEU A 73 10.57 -10.43 -9.65
N GLY A 74 11.00 -9.16 -9.59
CA GLY A 74 11.69 -8.50 -10.69
C GLY A 74 10.79 -8.17 -11.89
N LEU A 75 9.47 -8.08 -11.69
CA LEU A 75 8.48 -7.95 -12.78
C LEU A 75 8.22 -6.49 -13.22
N GLY A 76 9.03 -5.55 -12.75
CA GLY A 76 9.00 -4.14 -13.15
C GLY A 76 9.52 -3.19 -12.08
N GLY A 77 9.77 -1.95 -12.46
CA GLY A 77 10.10 -0.87 -11.53
C GLY A 77 8.88 -0.37 -10.75
N LEU A 78 9.14 0.31 -9.63
CA LEU A 78 8.09 0.76 -8.71
C LEU A 78 6.99 1.59 -9.39
N SER A 79 7.34 2.58 -10.23
CA SER A 79 6.37 3.44 -10.90
C SER A 79 5.39 2.66 -11.78
N THR A 80 5.90 1.75 -12.62
CA THR A 80 5.06 0.91 -13.48
C THR A 80 4.16 -0.03 -12.68
N LEU A 81 4.65 -0.54 -11.54
CA LEU A 81 3.87 -1.43 -10.68
C LEU A 81 2.77 -0.67 -9.93
N ILE A 82 3.02 0.58 -9.51
CA ILE A 82 2.01 1.46 -8.92
C ILE A 82 0.88 1.72 -9.90
N GLU A 83 1.19 2.06 -11.16
CA GLU A 83 0.18 2.26 -12.20
C GLU A 83 -0.69 1.01 -12.37
N LYS A 84 -0.08 -0.17 -12.46
CA LYS A 84 -0.81 -1.46 -12.54
C LYS A 84 -1.68 -1.70 -11.31
N ALA A 85 -1.19 -1.35 -10.11
CA ALA A 85 -1.96 -1.47 -8.88
C ALA A 85 -3.19 -0.56 -8.89
N LEU A 86 -3.07 0.67 -9.40
CA LEU A 86 -4.15 1.65 -9.49
C LEU A 86 -5.20 1.27 -10.55
N VAL A 87 -4.80 0.61 -11.64
CA VAL A 87 -5.76 0.04 -12.60
C VAL A 87 -6.59 -1.08 -11.96
N ARG A 88 -5.94 -1.94 -11.16
CA ARG A 88 -6.59 -3.10 -10.54
C ARG A 88 -7.45 -2.74 -9.32
N TRP A 89 -7.00 -1.77 -8.54
CA TRP A 89 -7.73 -1.22 -7.39
C TRP A 89 -7.77 0.31 -7.54
N PRO A 90 -8.77 0.87 -8.24
CA PRO A 90 -8.88 2.32 -8.44
C PRO A 90 -9.08 3.08 -7.13
N ILE A 91 -8.55 4.30 -7.04
CA ILE A 91 -8.85 5.20 -5.92
C ILE A 91 -10.26 5.75 -6.16
N ALA A 92 -11.20 5.42 -5.27
CA ALA A 92 -12.53 6.00 -5.32
C ALA A 92 -12.45 7.54 -5.18
N PRO A 93 -13.29 8.31 -5.86
CA PRO A 93 -13.44 9.73 -5.56
C PRO A 93 -13.92 9.86 -4.11
N SER A 94 -13.27 10.71 -3.31
CA SER A 94 -13.78 11.10 -2.00
C SER A 94 -15.07 11.89 -2.21
N THR A 95 -16.20 11.25 -1.93
CA THR A 95 -17.52 11.90 -1.80
C THR A 95 -17.57 12.76 -0.56
#